data_AF-A0AAD7F9J8-F1
#
_entry.id   AF-A0AAD7F9J8-F1
#
_cell.length_a   1.000
_cell.length_b   1.000
_cell.length_c   1.000
_cell.angle_alpha   90.00
_cell.angle_beta   90.00
_cell.angle_gamma   90.00
#
_symmetry.space_group_name_H-M   'P 1'
#
loop_
_entity.id
_entity.type
_entity.pdbx_description
1 polymer ?
#
loop_
_entity_poly.entity_id
_entity_poly.type
_entity_poly.pdbx_seq_one_letter_code
_entity_poly.pdbx_strand_id
1 'polypeptide(L)'
;MDVPSLRKQLSEISEAIQQQKMVLRDLEQRQTTVQGQLNALLDPVTRMPPEIASEIFVQCLPEGYTSVSPSQPPTIFLHVSRSWKDIALSTPALWTSLTDEAISNADQLEVFERQLTFSRNLPLSLSLGCRKALALEDAEY
;
A
#
# COMPACT_ATOMS: atom_id res chain seq x y z
N MET A 1 -34.39 29.75 -34.60
CA MET A 1 -34.20 28.86 -33.43
C MET A 1 -34.37 29.71 -32.19
N ASP A 2 -35.27 29.33 -31.28
CA ASP A 2 -35.64 30.14 -30.12
C ASP A 2 -34.82 29.74 -28.88
N VAL A 3 -34.32 30.73 -28.13
CA VAL A 3 -33.41 30.54 -26.98
C VAL A 3 -34.01 29.68 -25.85
N PRO A 4 -35.30 29.83 -25.47
CA PRO A 4 -35.96 28.95 -24.50
C PRO A 4 -36.02 27.49 -24.94
N SER A 5 -36.19 27.22 -26.24
CA SER A 5 -36.22 25.86 -26.77
C SER A 5 -34.88 25.15 -26.61
N LEU A 6 -33.76 25.86 -26.86
CA LEU A 6 -32.42 25.32 -26.67
C LEU A 6 -32.09 25.09 -25.19
N ARG A 7 -32.56 25.98 -24.30
CA ARG A 7 -32.42 25.79 -22.84
C ARG A 7 -33.14 24.53 -22.35
N LYS A 8 -34.35 24.29 -22.85
CA LYS A 8 -35.12 23.08 -22.52
C LYS A 8 -34.42 21.82 -23.00
N GLN A 9 -33.92 21.80 -24.24
CA GLN A 9 -33.16 20.66 -24.76
C GLN A 9 -31.88 20.41 -23.95
N LEU A 10 -31.18 21.47 -23.54
CA LEU A 10 -29.99 21.35 -22.70
C LEU A 10 -30.32 20.75 -21.32
N SER A 11 -31.42 21.18 -20.68
CA SER A 11 -31.82 20.61 -19.39
C SER A 11 -32.17 19.13 -19.50
N GLU A 12 -32.95 18.75 -20.51
CA GLU A 12 -33.32 17.35 -20.76
C GLU A 12 -32.09 16.46 -20.97
N ILE A 13 -31.12 16.89 -21.78
CA ILE A 13 -29.87 16.15 -22.01
C ILE A 13 -29.04 16.07 -20.71
N SER A 14 -28.97 17.16 -19.95
CA SER A 14 -28.21 17.17 -18.69
C SER A 14 -28.79 16.23 -17.63
N GLU A 15 -30.12 16.15 -17.55
CA GLU A 15 -30.83 15.22 -16.67
C GLU A 15 -30.56 13.77 -17.07
N ALA A 16 -30.62 13.46 -18.37
CA ALA A 16 -30.31 12.13 -18.89
C ALA A 16 -28.86 11.72 -18.58
N ILE A 17 -27.88 12.62 -18.78
CA ILE A 17 -26.48 12.39 -18.42
C ILE A 17 -26.35 12.13 -16.92
N GLN A 18 -27.03 12.90 -16.08
CA GLN A 18 -26.97 12.75 -14.63
C GLN A 18 -27.55 11.41 -14.18
N GLN A 19 -28.68 10.99 -14.75
CA GLN A 19 -29.29 9.70 -14.47
C GLN A 19 -28.37 8.54 -14.89
N GLN A 20 -27.78 8.59 -16.08
CA GLN A 20 -26.86 7.56 -16.56
C GLN A 20 -25.60 7.47 -15.68
N LYS A 21 -25.06 8.60 -15.23
CA LYS A 21 -23.94 8.64 -14.28
C LYS A 21 -24.29 8.02 -12.92
N MET A 22 -25.54 8.12 -12.47
CA MET A 22 -25.96 7.42 -11.24
C MET A 22 -25.93 5.91 -11.42
N VAL A 23 -26.49 5.41 -12.53
CA VAL A 23 -26.50 3.97 -12.84
C VAL A 23 -25.07 3.43 -13.01
N LEU A 24 -24.22 4.17 -13.72
CA LEU A 24 -22.81 3.79 -13.88
C LEU A 24 -22.11 3.64 -12.52
N ARG A 25 -22.27 4.62 -11.63
CA ARG A 25 -21.69 4.56 -10.27
C ARG A 25 -22.19 3.37 -9.46
N ASP A 26 -23.48 3.04 -9.54
CA ASP A 26 -24.02 1.85 -8.87
C ASP A 26 -23.38 0.56 -9.38
N LEU A 27 -23.28 0.43 -10.71
CA LEU A 27 -22.68 -0.75 -11.33
C LEU A 27 -21.19 -0.86 -11.03
N GLU A 28 -20.45 0.25 -11.06
CA GLU A 28 -19.03 0.30 -10.65
C GLU A 28 -18.87 -0.14 -9.19
N GLN A 29 -19.70 0.38 -8.28
CA GLN A 29 -19.66 -0.01 -6.87
C GLN A 29 -19.93 -1.51 -6.68
N ARG A 30 -20.91 -2.05 -7.40
CA ARG A 30 -21.24 -3.48 -7.38
C ARG A 30 -20.12 -4.32 -7.97
N GLN A 31 -19.53 -3.88 -9.07
CA GLN A 31 -18.37 -4.53 -9.69
C GLN A 31 -17.21 -4.60 -8.70
N THR A 32 -16.84 -3.48 -8.05
CA THR A 32 -15.78 -3.47 -7.04
C THR A 32 -16.09 -4.39 -5.88
N THR A 33 -17.34 -4.45 -5.44
CA THR A 33 -17.78 -5.34 -4.35
C THR A 33 -17.59 -6.82 -4.72
N VAL A 34 -18.08 -7.23 -5.89
CA VAL A 34 -17.95 -8.61 -6.38
C VAL A 34 -16.48 -8.97 -6.65
N GLN A 35 -15.70 -8.04 -7.21
CA GLN A 35 -14.27 -8.23 -7.41
C GLN A 35 -13.53 -8.45 -6.09
N GLY A 36 -13.87 -7.68 -5.05
CA GLY A 36 -13.31 -7.85 -3.72
C GLY A 36 -13.65 -9.22 -3.10
N GLN A 37 -14.89 -9.68 -3.27
CA GLN A 37 -15.31 -11.02 -2.82
C GLN A 37 -14.57 -12.13 -3.57
N LEU A 38 -14.45 -12.01 -4.89
CA LEU A 38 -13.73 -12.99 -5.71
C LEU A 38 -12.26 -13.05 -5.31
N ASN A 39 -11.61 -11.91 -5.15
CA ASN A 39 -10.22 -11.84 -4.71
C ASN A 39 -10.03 -12.51 -3.34
N ALA A 40 -10.95 -12.29 -2.39
CA ALA A 40 -10.89 -12.94 -1.08
C ALA A 40 -11.05 -14.47 -1.14
N LEU A 41 -11.87 -14.99 -2.04
CA LEU A 41 -12.06 -16.44 -2.25
C LEU A 41 -10.89 -17.09 -2.97
N LEU A 42 -10.23 -16.36 -3.88
CA LEU A 42 -9.10 -16.84 -4.67
C LEU A 42 -7.76 -16.63 -3.97
N ASP A 43 -7.68 -15.75 -2.97
CA ASP A 43 -6.46 -15.51 -2.18
C ASP A 43 -6.06 -16.80 -1.44
N PRO A 44 -4.94 -17.44 -1.79
CA PRO A 44 -4.51 -18.67 -1.12
C PRO A 44 -4.26 -18.46 0.37
N VAL A 45 -3.90 -17.23 0.77
CA VAL A 45 -3.57 -16.88 2.16
C VAL A 45 -4.81 -16.81 3.05
N THR A 46 -5.99 -16.48 2.51
CA THR A 46 -7.25 -16.52 3.30
C THR A 46 -7.71 -17.95 3.59
N ARG A 47 -7.19 -18.94 2.85
CA ARG A 47 -7.56 -20.36 2.98
C ARG A 47 -6.64 -21.14 3.91
N MET A 48 -5.48 -20.60 4.26
CA MET A 48 -4.54 -21.23 5.18
C MET A 48 -4.64 -20.62 6.58
N PRO A 49 -4.25 -21.36 7.64
CA PRO A 49 -4.12 -20.79 8.97
C PRO A 49 -3.14 -19.60 8.97
N PRO A 50 -3.41 -18.53 9.73
CA PRO A 50 -2.57 -17.34 9.77
C PRO A 50 -1.13 -17.66 10.21
N GLU A 51 -0.92 -18.71 11.01
CA GLU A 51 0.39 -19.17 11.44
C GLU A 51 1.25 -19.65 10.26
N ILE A 52 0.64 -20.38 9.32
CA ILE A 52 1.35 -20.89 8.13
C ILE A 52 1.70 -19.72 7.20
N ALA A 53 0.78 -18.80 6.99
CA ALA A 53 1.04 -17.58 6.22
C ALA A 53 2.14 -16.73 6.86
N SER A 54 2.14 -16.59 8.19
CA SER A 54 3.17 -15.85 8.92
C SER A 54 4.55 -16.47 8.76
N GLU A 55 4.64 -17.80 8.80
CA GLU A 55 5.90 -18.52 8.57
C GLU A 55 6.39 -18.29 7.14
N ILE A 56 5.50 -18.43 6.15
CA ILE A 56 5.85 -18.13 4.75
C ILE A 56 6.38 -16.70 4.60
N PHE A 57 5.73 -15.71 5.23
CA PHE A 57 6.17 -14.31 5.15
C PHE A 57 7.57 -14.12 5.74
N VAL A 58 7.88 -14.79 6.86
CA VAL A 58 9.21 -14.76 7.48
C VAL A 58 10.25 -15.38 6.55
N GLN A 59 9.93 -16.51 5.91
CA GLN A 59 10.80 -17.18 4.94
C GLN A 59 10.99 -16.39 3.63
N CYS A 60 10.09 -15.45 3.34
CA CYS A 60 10.19 -14.56 2.18
C CYS A 60 11.02 -13.29 2.47
N LEU A 61 11.50 -13.08 3.69
CA LEU A 61 12.36 -11.94 3.97
C LEU A 61 13.72 -12.09 3.26
N PRO A 62 14.31 -11.01 2.73
CA PRO A 62 15.68 -11.01 2.28
C PRO A 62 16.64 -11.38 3.43
N GLU A 63 17.79 -11.96 3.08
CA GLU A 63 18.86 -12.18 4.05
C GLU A 63 19.37 -10.82 4.58
N GLY A 64 19.46 -10.68 5.90
CA GLY A 64 19.97 -9.47 6.56
C GLY A 64 18.87 -8.47 6.96
N TYR A 65 19.05 -7.20 6.61
CA TYR A 65 18.13 -6.12 6.97
C TYR A 65 17.09 -5.90 5.88
N THR A 66 15.84 -5.66 6.28
CA THR A 66 14.75 -5.41 5.35
C THR A 66 14.56 -3.91 5.12
N SER A 67 14.34 -3.56 3.86
CA SER A 67 14.10 -2.17 3.47
C SER A 67 12.63 -1.81 3.69
N VAL A 68 12.36 -0.54 4.02
CA VAL A 68 11.00 -0.01 4.12
C VAL A 68 10.35 0.32 2.78
N SER A 69 10.98 -0.09 1.69
CA SER A 69 10.42 0.04 0.34
C SER A 69 9.06 -0.67 0.25
N PRO A 70 8.02 -0.02 -0.29
CA PRO A 70 6.69 -0.63 -0.43
C PRO A 70 6.67 -1.83 -1.37
N SER A 71 7.70 -2.00 -2.20
CA SER A 71 7.84 -3.11 -3.14
C SER A 71 8.65 -4.29 -2.59
N GLN A 72 9.11 -4.23 -1.35
CA GLN A 72 9.94 -5.27 -0.73
C GLN A 72 9.31 -5.82 0.55
N PRO A 73 9.54 -7.10 0.90
CA PRO A 73 9.22 -7.63 2.22
C PRO A 73 9.96 -6.88 3.34
N PRO A 74 9.34 -6.69 4.52
CA PRO A 74 7.98 -7.09 4.88
C PRO A 74 6.89 -6.12 4.39
N THR A 75 7.25 -4.92 3.94
CA THR A 75 6.30 -3.83 3.64
C THR A 75 5.30 -4.18 2.56
N ILE A 76 5.71 -4.92 1.52
CA ILE A 76 4.81 -5.34 0.42
C ILE A 76 3.59 -6.13 0.92
N PHE A 77 3.73 -6.90 2.00
CA PHE A 77 2.62 -7.68 2.57
C PHE A 77 1.49 -6.81 3.12
N LEU A 78 1.78 -5.56 3.48
CA LEU A 78 0.77 -4.59 3.92
C LEU A 78 -0.13 -4.08 2.79
N HIS A 79 0.25 -4.32 1.53
CA HIS A 79 -0.40 -3.73 0.36
C HIS A 79 -1.15 -4.74 -0.52
N VAL A 80 -0.99 -6.05 -0.29
CA VAL A 80 -1.61 -7.10 -1.14
C VAL A 80 -3.11 -7.23 -0.90
N SER A 81 -3.50 -7.55 0.33
CA SER A 81 -4.91 -7.69 0.73
C SER A 81 -5.08 -7.35 2.21
N ARG A 82 -6.32 -7.16 2.66
CA ARG A 82 -6.60 -6.91 4.10
C ARG A 82 -6.09 -8.07 4.97
N SER A 83 -6.26 -9.31 4.52
CA SER A 83 -5.82 -10.50 5.24
C SER A 83 -4.30 -10.55 5.38
N TRP A 84 -3.56 -10.26 4.30
CA TRP A 84 -2.09 -10.22 4.35
C TRP A 84 -1.59 -9.13 5.29
N LYS A 85 -2.23 -7.95 5.24
CA LYS A 85 -1.92 -6.85 6.15
C LYS A 85 -2.15 -7.23 7.60
N ASP A 86 -3.28 -7.85 7.92
CA ASP A 86 -3.59 -8.27 9.29
C ASP A 86 -2.58 -9.28 9.81
N ILE A 87 -2.21 -10.28 9.00
CA ILE A 87 -1.18 -11.28 9.33
C ILE A 87 0.19 -10.62 9.51
N ALA A 88 0.59 -9.73 8.61
CA ALA A 88 1.89 -9.06 8.68
C ALA A 88 2.00 -8.17 9.94
N LEU A 89 0.93 -7.44 10.29
CA LEU A 89 0.88 -6.61 11.52
C LEU A 89 0.77 -7.45 12.81
N SER A 90 0.24 -8.66 12.73
CA SER A 90 0.18 -9.61 13.84
C SER A 90 1.43 -10.48 13.96
N THR A 91 2.43 -10.31 13.09
CA THR A 91 3.68 -11.09 13.07
C THR A 91 4.88 -10.18 13.34
N PRO A 92 5.21 -9.90 14.61
CA PRO A 92 6.26 -8.96 14.96
C PRO A 92 7.66 -9.35 14.46
N ALA A 93 7.92 -10.65 14.26
CA ALA A 93 9.17 -11.18 13.74
C ALA A 93 9.52 -10.65 12.32
N LEU A 94 8.52 -10.19 11.56
CA LEU A 94 8.75 -9.57 10.25
C LEU A 94 9.44 -8.21 10.35
N TRP A 95 9.37 -7.57 11.51
CA TRP A 95 9.74 -6.17 11.72
C TRP A 95 10.97 -6.00 12.62
N THR A 96 11.74 -7.07 12.86
CA THR A 96 12.88 -7.05 13.80
C THR A 96 14.19 -6.58 13.20
N SER A 97 14.34 -6.61 11.86
CA SER A 97 15.59 -6.27 11.18
C SER A 97 15.31 -5.26 10.05
N LEU A 98 15.50 -3.96 10.31
CA LEU A 98 15.17 -2.89 9.34
C LEU A 98 16.41 -2.05 8.94
N THR A 99 16.42 -1.53 7.70
CA THR A 99 17.44 -0.58 7.20
C THR A 99 16.82 0.71 6.67
N ASP A 100 17.54 1.83 6.80
CA ASP A 100 17.11 3.18 6.37
C ASP A 100 17.41 3.49 4.89
N GLU A 101 18.01 2.54 4.15
CA GLU A 101 18.48 2.74 2.77
C GLU A 101 17.46 3.37 1.80
N ALA A 102 16.17 3.11 2.01
CA ALA A 102 15.09 3.64 1.15
C ALA A 102 14.55 5.01 1.62
N ILE A 103 14.97 5.55 2.76
CA ILE A 103 14.43 6.80 3.33
C ILE A 103 15.08 8.00 2.65
N SER A 104 14.35 8.67 1.76
CA SER A 104 14.79 9.86 1.03
C SER A 104 14.04 11.15 1.42
N ASN A 105 12.90 11.03 2.10
CA ASN A 105 12.04 12.15 2.48
C ASN A 105 11.35 11.93 3.84
N ALA A 106 10.63 12.95 4.32
CA ALA A 106 9.94 12.94 5.60
C ALA A 106 8.82 11.88 5.68
N ASP A 107 8.05 11.69 4.61
CA ASP A 107 6.95 10.72 4.58
C ASP A 107 7.47 9.28 4.76
N GLN A 108 8.61 8.96 4.12
CA GLN A 108 9.26 7.66 4.27
C GLN A 108 9.84 7.46 5.68
N LEU A 109 10.31 8.54 6.31
CA LEU A 109 10.77 8.50 7.70
C LEU A 109 9.60 8.23 8.65
N GLU A 110 8.45 8.88 8.46
CA GLU A 110 7.24 8.62 9.26
C GLU A 110 6.77 7.17 9.12
N VAL A 111 6.82 6.62 7.89
CA VAL A 111 6.51 5.21 7.65
C VAL A 111 7.51 4.29 8.34
N PHE A 112 8.81 4.59 8.26
CA PHE A 112 9.87 3.85 8.94
C PHE A 112 9.63 3.83 10.46
N GLU A 113 9.40 5.00 11.06
CA GLU A 113 9.09 5.14 12.49
C GLU A 113 7.87 4.32 12.90
N ARG A 114 6.82 4.35 12.09
CA ARG A 114 5.64 3.50 12.33
C ARG A 114 6.02 2.01 12.29
N GLN A 115 6.82 1.57 11.32
CA GLN A 115 7.21 0.17 11.19
C GLN A 115 8.05 -0.34 12.37
N LEU A 116 8.87 0.51 12.99
CA LEU A 116 9.61 0.17 14.21
C LEU A 116 8.66 -0.33 15.33
N THR A 117 7.46 0.24 15.42
CA THR A 117 6.47 -0.14 16.43
C THR A 117 5.92 -1.56 16.25
N PHE A 118 6.03 -2.14 15.04
CA PHE A 118 5.44 -3.44 14.73
C PHE A 118 6.24 -4.62 15.29
N SER A 119 7.51 -4.45 15.62
CA SER A 119 8.34 -5.43 16.34
C SER A 119 7.84 -5.71 17.78
N ARG A 120 7.02 -4.80 18.32
CA ARG A 120 6.46 -4.87 19.68
C ARG A 120 7.56 -5.03 20.73
N ASN A 121 7.64 -6.21 21.34
CA ASN A 121 8.56 -6.51 22.44
C ASN A 121 9.77 -7.35 22.00
N LEU A 122 9.91 -7.63 20.70
CA LEU A 122 11.08 -8.35 20.18
C LEU A 122 12.28 -7.41 20.03
N PRO A 123 13.51 -7.93 20.16
CA PRO A 123 14.70 -7.13 19.94
C PRO A 123 14.73 -6.59 18.50
N LEU A 124 14.92 -5.27 18.40
CA LEU A 124 15.10 -4.57 17.13
C LEU A 124 16.58 -4.49 16.78
N SER A 125 16.91 -4.90 15.55
CA SER A 125 18.19 -4.66 14.91
C SER A 125 17.99 -3.62 13.81
N LEU A 126 18.79 -2.55 13.82
CA LEU A 126 18.75 -1.49 12.82
C LEU A 126 20.11 -1.33 12.15
N SER A 127 20.08 -1.21 10.82
CA SER A 127 21.21 -0.74 10.04
C SER A 127 20.94 0.69 9.59
N LEU A 128 21.89 1.59 9.85
CA LEU A 128 21.81 3.00 9.48
C LEU A 128 22.95 3.36 8.54
N GLY A 129 22.61 3.75 7.32
CA GLY A 129 23.54 4.18 6.30
C GLY A 129 23.97 5.64 6.52
N CYS A 130 25.29 5.89 6.50
CA CYS A 130 25.79 7.26 6.42
C CYS A 130 25.79 7.73 4.96
N ARG A 131 24.88 8.63 4.58
CA ARG A 131 24.97 9.32 3.29
C ARG A 131 26.14 10.30 3.35
N LYS A 132 27.22 10.01 2.63
CA LYS A 132 28.30 10.99 2.43
C LYS A 132 27.68 12.23 1.79
N ALA A 133 27.78 13.36 2.49
CA ALA A 133 27.64 14.66 1.85
C ALA A 133 28.68 14.68 0.72
N LEU A 134 28.23 14.81 -0.52
CA LEU A 134 29.11 15.13 -1.63
C LEU A 134 29.79 16.44 -1.23
N ALA A 135 31.06 16.35 -0.83
CA ALA A 135 31.89 17.53 -0.69
C ALA A 135 31.88 18.20 -2.06
N LEU A 136 31.34 19.42 -2.11
CA LEU A 136 31.50 20.36 -3.21
C LEU A 136 32.96 20.82 -3.21
N GLU A 137 33.85 19.94 -3.63
CA GLU A 137 35.23 20.21 -4.02
C GLU A 137 35.39 19.31 -5.26
N ASP A 138 35.16 19.81 -6.47
CA ASP A 138 36.18 20.52 -7.21
C ASP A 138 35.57 21.70 -8.00
N ALA A 139 35.74 22.90 -7.46
CA ALA A 139 35.70 24.15 -8.22
C ALA A 139 37.04 24.87 -8.05
N GLU A 140 38.13 24.26 -8.51
CA GLU A 140 39.41 24.94 -8.74
C GLU A 140 40.12 24.30 -9.95
N TYR A 141 39.95 24.89 -11.14
CA TYR A 141 40.93 25.74 -11.83
C TYR A 141 40.58 25.91 -13.32
#